data_AF-A0A257N5V3-F1
#
_entry.id   AF-A0A257N5V3-F1
#
_cell.length_a   1.000
_cell.length_b   1.000
_cell.length_c   1.000
_cell.angle_alpha   90.00
_cell.angle_beta   90.00
_cell.angle_gamma   90.00
#
_symmetry.space_group_name_H-M   'P 1'
#
loop_
_entity.id
_entity.type
_entity.pdbx_description
1 polymer ?
#
loop_
_entity_poly.entity_id
_entity_poly.type
_entity_poly.pdbx_seq_one_letter_code
_entity_poly.pdbx_strand_id
1 'polypeptide(L)'
;MTLLFLLIAGCLVLLALLFILPPLWRQRSIAPAAIDERNIAIAKHRLAELTEQLQSNALSPAQYDEQRAELEQALSDDLDLQTQVNASSQGRWMAVVLMVMLPVLAVTLYWQLGTFNAIEPTSEMLASNEPAMPNQEAINKMVDGLAKKMQADPNNAEGWLMLGKSYKYQQQYAKSADAFAHAYKLLGDKPDVMLAYAEALSFANDEQVSGKSADLVFKALALAPNN
;
A
#
# COMPACT_ATOMS: atom_id res chain seq x y z
N MET A 1 -2.70 -19.40 13.86
CA MET A 1 -2.06 -18.11 13.54
C MET A 1 -2.84 -17.29 12.51
N THR A 2 -3.39 -17.91 11.46
CA THR A 2 -4.27 -17.25 10.47
C THR A 2 -5.54 -16.64 11.08
N LEU A 3 -6.19 -17.35 12.01
CA LEU A 3 -7.43 -16.90 12.65
C LEU A 3 -7.22 -15.69 13.58
N LEU A 4 -6.06 -15.64 14.27
CA LEU A 4 -5.64 -14.49 15.08
C LEU A 4 -5.34 -13.26 14.20
N PHE A 5 -4.63 -13.48 13.09
CA PHE A 5 -4.34 -12.43 12.11
C PHE A 5 -5.64 -11.85 11.52
N LEU A 6 -6.58 -12.71 11.11
CA LEU A 6 -7.88 -12.27 10.58
C LEU A 6 -8.71 -11.53 11.64
N LEU A 7 -8.64 -11.95 12.92
CA LEU A 7 -9.27 -11.24 14.03
C LEU A 7 -8.68 -9.84 14.24
N ILE A 8 -7.35 -9.71 14.22
CA ILE A 8 -6.66 -8.42 14.38
C ILE A 8 -6.95 -7.51 13.18
N ALA A 9 -6.85 -8.04 11.96
CA ALA A 9 -7.16 -7.30 10.74
C ALA A 9 -8.63 -6.85 10.72
N GLY A 10 -9.56 -7.72 11.08
CA GLY A 10 -10.98 -7.40 11.21
C GLY A 10 -11.23 -6.31 12.26
N CYS A 11 -10.56 -6.40 13.41
CA CYS A 11 -10.65 -5.41 14.48
C CYS A 11 -10.14 -4.02 14.03
N LEU A 12 -9.02 -3.96 13.32
CA LEU A 12 -8.47 -2.70 12.78
C LEU A 12 -9.40 -2.06 11.74
N VAL A 13 -10.02 -2.87 10.87
CA VAL A 13 -11.03 -2.38 9.92
C VAL A 13 -12.25 -1.83 10.66
N LEU A 14 -12.74 -2.54 11.68
CA LEU A 14 -13.85 -2.10 12.52
C LEU A 14 -13.55 -0.77 13.22
N LEU A 15 -12.32 -0.61 13.72
CA LEU A 15 -11.87 0.61 14.39
C LEU A 15 -11.75 1.79 13.42
N ALA A 16 -11.26 1.56 12.19
CA ALA A 16 -11.25 2.56 11.13
C ALA A 16 -12.68 2.99 10.73
N LEU A 17 -13.60 2.02 10.61
CA LEU A 17 -15.01 2.28 10.34
C LEU A 17 -15.66 3.11 11.44
N LEU A 18 -15.34 2.84 12.71
CA LEU A 18 -15.85 3.60 13.86
C LEU A 18 -15.47 5.10 13.81
N PHE A 19 -14.33 5.45 13.20
CA PHE A 19 -13.91 6.84 13.05
C PHE A 19 -14.48 7.52 11.79
N ILE A 20 -14.72 6.76 10.72
CA ILE A 20 -15.14 7.29 9.42
C ILE A 20 -16.67 7.38 9.30
N LEU A 21 -17.42 6.42 9.87
CA LEU A 21 -18.88 6.41 9.82
C LEU A 21 -19.54 7.62 10.52
N PRO A 22 -19.13 8.03 11.74
CA PRO A 22 -19.77 9.15 12.42
C PRO A 22 -19.71 10.48 11.65
N PRO A 23 -18.57 10.95 11.12
CA PRO A 23 -18.54 12.20 10.35
C PRO A 23 -19.31 12.11 9.02
N LEU A 24 -19.43 10.92 8.42
CA LEU A 24 -20.22 10.72 7.18
C LEU A 24 -21.73 10.63 7.44
N TRP A 25 -22.14 10.19 8.63
CA TRP A 25 -23.55 10.14 9.03
C TRP A 25 -24.02 11.36 9.80
N ARG A 26 -23.09 12.15 10.35
CA ARG A 26 -23.40 13.40 11.02
C ARG A 26 -23.79 14.43 9.95
N GLN A 27 -25.08 14.46 9.65
CA GLN A 27 -25.70 15.58 8.95
C GLN A 27 -25.33 16.85 9.71
N ARG A 28 -24.47 17.66 9.10
CA ARG A 28 -24.46 19.08 9.43
C ARG A 28 -25.72 19.64 8.79
N SER A 29 -26.88 19.38 9.42
CA SER A 29 -28.11 20.07 9.05
C SER A 29 -27.86 21.52 9.43
N ILE A 30 -27.42 22.31 8.48
CA ILE A 30 -27.73 23.73 8.54
C ILE A 30 -29.25 23.72 8.48
N ALA A 31 -29.90 23.97 9.61
CA ALA A 31 -31.35 23.80 9.72
C ALA A 31 -31.99 24.64 8.60
N PRO A 32 -32.73 24.04 7.65
CA PRO A 32 -33.32 24.78 6.54
C PRO A 32 -34.16 25.95 7.05
N ALA A 33 -34.85 25.74 8.18
CA ALA A 33 -35.57 26.77 8.92
C ALA A 33 -34.73 28.03 9.25
N ALA A 34 -33.44 27.91 9.56
CA ALA A 34 -32.59 29.05 9.91
C ALA A 34 -32.14 29.88 8.69
N ILE A 35 -32.15 29.29 7.49
CA ILE A 35 -31.84 30.01 6.24
C ILE A 35 -33.11 30.70 5.72
N ASP A 36 -34.23 29.99 5.69
CA ASP A 36 -35.53 30.52 5.27
C ASP A 36 -35.95 31.71 6.14
N GLU A 37 -35.80 31.59 7.46
CA GLU A 37 -36.11 32.66 8.41
C GLU A 37 -35.26 33.92 8.17
N ARG A 38 -33.98 33.74 7.80
CA ARG A 38 -33.08 34.85 7.48
C ARG A 38 -33.45 35.53 6.15
N ASN A 39 -33.75 34.77 5.11
CA ASN A 39 -34.08 35.31 3.80
C ASN A 39 -35.44 36.04 3.84
N ILE A 40 -36.42 35.49 4.57
CA ILE A 40 -37.70 36.15 4.84
C ILE A 40 -37.50 37.45 5.64
N ALA A 41 -36.61 37.47 6.63
CA ALA A 41 -36.33 38.68 7.41
C ALA A 41 -35.74 39.81 6.54
N ILE A 42 -34.84 39.46 5.61
CA ILE A 42 -34.26 40.43 4.66
C ILE A 42 -35.33 40.96 3.70
N ALA A 43 -36.20 40.09 3.17
CA ALA A 43 -37.30 40.50 2.29
C ALA A 43 -38.28 41.45 3.01
N LYS A 44 -38.62 41.15 4.27
CA LYS A 44 -39.46 42.04 5.11
C LYS A 44 -38.83 43.42 5.31
N HIS A 45 -37.51 43.47 5.52
CA HIS A 45 -36.79 44.74 5.67
C HIS A 45 -36.87 45.58 4.38
N ARG A 46 -36.63 44.97 3.21
CA ARG A 46 -36.75 45.66 1.91
C ARG A 46 -38.16 46.16 1.64
N LEU A 47 -39.19 45.39 2.02
CA LEU A 47 -40.59 45.82 1.85
C LEU A 47 -40.90 47.05 2.73
N ALA A 48 -40.36 47.11 3.95
CA ALA A 48 -40.48 48.27 4.82
C ALA A 48 -39.82 49.52 4.19
N GLU A 49 -38.62 49.38 3.62
CA GLU A 49 -37.93 50.47 2.90
C GLU A 49 -38.74 50.97 1.70
N LEU A 50 -39.31 50.06 0.88
CA LEU A 50 -40.17 50.45 -0.24
C LEU A 50 -41.42 51.21 0.21
N THR A 51 -41.99 50.80 1.34
CA THR A 51 -43.16 51.46 1.94
C THR A 51 -42.81 52.87 2.41
N GLU A 52 -41.65 53.05 3.03
CA GLU A 52 -41.15 54.36 3.47
C GLU A 52 -40.86 55.29 2.28
N GLN A 53 -40.32 54.75 1.19
CA GLN A 53 -40.10 55.51 -0.05
C GLN A 53 -41.40 55.95 -0.72
N LEU A 54 -42.44 55.11 -0.68
CA LEU A 54 -43.78 55.48 -1.14
C LEU A 54 -44.38 56.61 -0.27
N GLN A 55 -44.25 56.52 1.06
CA GLN A 55 -44.77 57.53 1.99
C GLN A 55 -44.06 58.87 1.89
N SER A 56 -42.75 58.86 1.61
CA SER A 56 -41.94 60.06 1.39
C SER A 56 -42.11 60.67 -0.01
N ASN A 57 -43.00 60.11 -0.84
CA ASN A 57 -43.17 60.46 -2.27
C ASN A 57 -41.87 60.32 -3.09
N ALA A 58 -40.90 59.55 -2.61
CA ALA A 58 -39.69 59.21 -3.36
C ALA A 58 -39.97 58.15 -4.45
N LEU A 59 -41.04 57.36 -4.28
CA LEU A 59 -41.48 56.32 -5.21
C LEU A 59 -42.94 56.56 -5.60
N SER A 60 -43.27 56.37 -6.89
CA SER A 60 -44.67 56.41 -7.33
C SER A 60 -45.41 55.10 -6.99
N PRO A 61 -46.75 55.10 -6.88
CA PRO A 61 -47.52 53.89 -6.57
C PRO A 61 -47.28 52.75 -7.58
N ALA A 62 -47.16 53.08 -8.87
CA ALA A 62 -46.90 52.10 -9.92
C ALA A 62 -45.51 51.44 -9.78
N GLN A 63 -44.49 52.23 -9.41
CA GLN A 63 -43.13 51.72 -9.17
C GLN A 63 -43.05 50.87 -7.90
N TYR A 64 -43.82 51.22 -6.87
CA TYR A 64 -43.92 50.40 -5.66
C TYR A 64 -44.48 49.01 -5.96
N ASP A 65 -45.58 48.95 -6.71
CA ASP A 65 -46.22 47.68 -7.07
C ASP A 65 -45.29 46.81 -7.94
N GLU A 66 -44.56 47.42 -8.88
CA GLU A 66 -43.56 46.74 -9.72
C GLU A 66 -42.42 46.15 -8.87
N GLN A 67 -41.77 46.96 -8.03
CA GLN A 67 -40.63 46.50 -7.21
C GLN A 67 -41.06 45.48 -6.14
N ARG A 68 -42.28 45.59 -5.63
CA ARG A 68 -42.83 44.61 -4.71
C ARG A 68 -43.07 43.27 -5.40
N ALA A 69 -43.64 43.27 -6.61
CA ALA A 69 -43.87 42.05 -7.37
C ALA A 69 -42.56 41.32 -7.70
N GLU A 70 -41.52 42.06 -8.09
CA GLU A 70 -40.18 41.48 -8.32
C GLU A 70 -39.59 40.87 -7.04
N LEU A 71 -39.75 41.53 -5.88
CA LEU A 71 -39.28 41.02 -4.60
C LEU A 71 -40.01 39.73 -4.18
N GLU A 72 -41.33 39.67 -4.39
CA GLU A 72 -42.13 38.47 -4.12
C GLU A 72 -41.72 37.30 -5.02
N GLN A 73 -41.49 37.56 -6.31
CA GLN A 73 -41.03 36.54 -7.26
C GLN A 73 -39.61 36.03 -6.91
N ALA A 74 -38.68 36.93 -6.60
CA ALA A 74 -37.32 36.57 -6.20
C ALA A 74 -37.28 35.74 -4.91
N LEU A 75 -38.16 36.04 -3.93
CA LEU A 75 -38.28 35.26 -2.71
C LEU A 75 -38.83 33.85 -2.99
N SER A 76 -39.81 33.73 -3.89
CA SER A 76 -40.35 32.42 -4.30
C SER A 76 -39.30 31.56 -4.97
N ASP A 77 -38.56 32.11 -5.93
CA ASP A 77 -37.51 31.39 -6.66
C ASP A 77 -36.38 30.92 -5.72
N ASP A 78 -36.00 31.73 -4.73
CA ASP A 78 -34.95 31.38 -3.76
C ASP A 78 -35.39 30.27 -2.80
N LEU A 79 -36.68 30.22 -2.42
CA LEU A 79 -37.25 29.15 -1.59
C LEU A 79 -37.38 27.82 -2.36
N ASP A 80 -37.74 27.86 -3.65
CA ASP A 80 -37.85 26.68 -4.51
C ASP A 80 -36.48 26.07 -4.88
N LEU A 81 -35.46 26.89 -5.12
CA LEU A 81 -34.11 26.40 -5.40
C LEU A 81 -33.49 25.71 -4.18
N GLN A 82 -33.75 26.20 -2.96
CA GLN A 82 -33.19 25.61 -1.74
C GLN A 82 -33.84 24.28 -1.35
N THR A 83 -35.12 24.07 -1.64
CA THR A 83 -35.77 22.77 -1.43
C THR A 83 -35.20 21.68 -2.34
N GLN A 84 -34.74 22.03 -3.54
CA GLN A 84 -34.09 21.08 -4.46
C GLN A 84 -32.64 20.73 -4.06
N VAL A 85 -31.84 21.70 -3.61
CA VAL A 85 -30.43 21.46 -3.23
C VAL A 85 -30.32 20.55 -1.99
N ASN A 86 -31.28 20.63 -1.06
CA ASN A 86 -31.30 19.78 0.14
C ASN A 86 -31.67 18.30 -0.14
N ALA A 87 -32.22 18.00 -1.32
CA ALA A 87 -32.64 16.65 -1.70
C ALA A 87 -31.52 15.79 -2.32
N SER A 88 -30.45 16.40 -2.85
CA SER A 88 -29.39 15.64 -3.54
C SER A 88 -28.36 15.06 -2.58
N SER A 89 -28.71 13.97 -1.90
CA SER A 89 -27.77 13.13 -1.14
C SER A 89 -26.84 12.26 -2.01
N GLN A 90 -26.70 12.63 -3.30
CA GLN A 90 -26.25 11.77 -4.41
C GLN A 90 -24.78 11.33 -4.31
N GLY A 91 -23.96 11.99 -3.48
CA GLY A 91 -22.57 11.60 -3.20
C GLY A 91 -22.41 10.53 -2.11
N ARG A 92 -23.44 10.24 -1.31
CA ARG A 92 -23.35 9.31 -0.17
C ARG A 92 -23.23 7.86 -0.60
N TRP A 93 -23.90 7.46 -1.69
CA TRP A 93 -23.80 6.09 -2.20
C TRP A 93 -22.41 5.79 -2.74
N MET A 94 -21.75 6.77 -3.38
CA MET A 94 -20.36 6.63 -3.84
C MET A 94 -19.40 6.38 -2.67
N ALA A 95 -19.58 7.06 -1.53
CA ALA A 95 -18.77 6.85 -0.33
C ALA A 95 -18.95 5.44 0.26
N VAL A 96 -20.19 4.92 0.26
CA VAL A 96 -20.49 3.55 0.70
C VAL A 96 -19.89 2.52 -0.26
N VAL A 97 -20.01 2.74 -1.58
CA VAL A 97 -19.41 1.89 -2.60
C VAL A 97 -17.90 1.85 -2.45
N LEU A 98 -17.22 2.99 -2.27
CA LEU A 98 -15.77 3.05 -2.10
C LEU A 98 -15.31 2.40 -0.80
N MET A 99 -16.07 2.58 0.29
CA MET A 99 -15.82 1.95 1.59
C MET A 99 -15.89 0.43 1.56
N VAL A 100 -16.78 -0.16 0.75
CA VAL A 100 -16.90 -1.62 0.59
C VAL A 100 -15.94 -2.16 -0.47
N MET A 101 -15.78 -1.44 -1.58
CA MET A 101 -14.99 -1.88 -2.71
C MET A 101 -13.50 -1.95 -2.37
N LEU A 102 -12.98 -0.98 -1.60
CA LEU A 102 -11.57 -0.94 -1.22
C LEU A 102 -11.12 -2.18 -0.40
N PRO A 103 -11.81 -2.60 0.69
CA PRO A 103 -11.45 -3.82 1.42
C PRO A 103 -11.69 -5.09 0.61
N VAL A 104 -12.75 -5.17 -0.20
CA VAL A 104 -12.98 -6.33 -1.08
C VAL A 104 -11.87 -6.48 -2.11
N LEU A 105 -11.44 -5.37 -2.72
CA LEU A 105 -10.32 -5.34 -3.66
C LEU A 105 -9.02 -5.75 -2.96
N ALA A 106 -8.76 -5.24 -1.75
CA ALA A 106 -7.58 -5.61 -0.97
C ALA A 106 -7.54 -7.11 -0.65
N VAL A 107 -8.65 -7.70 -0.20
CA VAL A 107 -8.76 -9.15 0.07
C VAL A 107 -8.57 -9.96 -1.21
N THR A 108 -9.15 -9.51 -2.32
CA THR A 108 -9.07 -10.20 -3.63
C THR A 108 -7.64 -10.17 -4.18
N LEU A 109 -6.98 -9.01 -4.15
CA LEU A 109 -5.59 -8.88 -4.56
C LEU A 109 -4.65 -9.66 -3.64
N TYR A 110 -4.91 -9.69 -2.34
CA TYR A 110 -4.17 -10.52 -1.40
C TYR A 110 -4.32 -12.01 -1.71
N TRP A 111 -5.50 -12.46 -2.14
CA TRP A 111 -5.70 -13.85 -2.55
C TRP A 111 -4.99 -14.18 -3.87
N GLN A 112 -5.03 -13.28 -4.86
CA GLN A 112 -4.43 -13.53 -6.18
C GLN A 112 -2.91 -13.36 -6.23
N LEU A 113 -2.36 -12.35 -5.55
CA LEU A 113 -0.93 -12.01 -5.58
C LEU A 113 -0.18 -12.46 -4.31
N GLY A 114 -0.89 -12.74 -3.22
CA GLY A 114 -0.29 -13.20 -1.97
C GLY A 114 0.19 -14.65 -2.09
N THR A 115 1.44 -14.88 -1.74
CA THR A 115 2.04 -16.22 -1.69
C THR A 115 1.54 -16.98 -0.44
N PHE A 116 0.35 -17.56 -0.54
CA PHE A 116 -0.23 -18.44 0.51
C PHE A 116 0.77 -19.54 0.95
N ASN A 117 1.61 -20.01 0.02
CA ASN A 117 2.56 -21.11 0.27
C ASN A 117 3.95 -20.67 0.79
N ALA A 118 4.21 -19.37 1.02
CA ALA A 118 5.45 -18.97 1.69
C ALA A 118 5.38 -19.17 3.23
N ILE A 119 4.16 -19.39 3.76
CA ILE A 119 3.87 -19.60 5.18
C ILE A 119 3.06 -20.89 5.37
N GLU A 120 3.20 -21.87 4.49
CA GLU A 120 2.91 -23.25 4.87
C GLU A 120 4.17 -23.79 5.52
N PRO A 121 4.22 -23.92 6.86
CA PRO A 121 5.24 -24.75 7.47
C PRO A 121 5.08 -26.13 6.83
N THR A 122 6.11 -26.58 6.11
CA THR A 122 6.24 -28.00 5.77
C THR A 122 5.95 -28.79 7.04
N SER A 123 5.33 -29.97 6.92
CA SER A 123 4.91 -30.79 8.06
C SER A 123 6.03 -31.08 9.08
N GLU A 124 7.29 -30.80 8.75
CA GLU A 124 8.46 -30.83 9.64
C GLU A 124 8.56 -29.61 10.59
N MET A 125 8.05 -28.43 10.22
CA MET A 125 8.03 -27.20 11.05
C MET A 125 6.92 -27.21 12.11
N LEU A 126 5.82 -27.93 11.89
CA LEU A 126 4.70 -28.03 12.85
C LEU A 126 5.00 -28.91 14.07
N ALA A 127 6.14 -29.61 14.09
CA ALA A 127 6.59 -30.37 15.26
C ALA A 127 7.29 -29.49 16.32
N SER A 128 7.64 -28.24 15.99
CA SER A 128 8.28 -27.29 16.90
C SER A 128 7.41 -26.05 17.09
N ASN A 129 6.62 -26.05 18.17
CA ASN A 129 5.81 -24.92 18.62
C ASN A 129 6.67 -23.77 19.18
N GLU A 130 7.40 -23.03 18.34
CA GLU A 130 7.95 -21.72 18.71
C GLU A 130 7.94 -20.73 17.54
N PRO A 131 7.50 -19.47 17.73
CA PRO A 131 7.74 -18.38 16.79
C PRO A 131 9.18 -17.88 16.98
N ALA A 132 10.15 -18.73 16.65
CA ALA A 132 11.55 -18.36 16.65
C ALA A 132 12.02 -18.14 15.21
N MET A 133 12.89 -17.16 15.00
CA MET A 133 13.73 -17.12 13.80
C MET A 133 14.24 -18.55 13.52
N PRO A 134 14.26 -19.02 12.26
CA PRO A 134 14.69 -20.38 11.96
C PRO A 134 15.97 -20.66 12.73
N ASN A 135 15.92 -21.64 13.64
CA ASN A 135 17.10 -21.95 14.43
C ASN A 135 18.24 -22.31 13.46
N GLN A 136 19.49 -22.11 13.88
CA GLN A 136 20.63 -22.32 13.00
C GLN A 136 20.66 -23.75 12.43
N GLU A 137 20.12 -24.74 13.17
CA GLU A 137 19.96 -26.11 12.70
C GLU A 137 18.96 -26.28 11.55
N ALA A 138 17.84 -25.55 11.55
CA ALA A 138 16.85 -25.56 10.48
C ALA A 138 17.44 -24.93 9.21
N ILE A 139 18.20 -23.85 9.36
CA ILE A 139 18.95 -23.24 8.26
C ILE A 139 19.96 -24.23 7.69
N ASN A 140 20.74 -24.90 8.54
CA ASN A 140 21.69 -25.92 8.11
C ASN A 140 20.99 -27.04 7.32
N LYS A 141 19.85 -27.56 7.82
CA LYS A 141 19.07 -28.61 7.15
C LYS A 141 18.55 -28.17 5.78
N MET A 142 18.07 -26.94 5.65
CA MET A 142 17.63 -26.40 4.36
C MET A 142 18.78 -26.32 3.36
N VAL A 143 19.96 -25.86 3.80
CA VAL A 143 21.15 -25.78 2.95
C VAL A 143 21.66 -27.17 2.55
N ASP A 144 21.62 -28.14 3.46
CA ASP A 144 21.95 -29.53 3.14
C ASP A 144 20.96 -30.14 2.12
N GLY A 145 19.68 -29.81 2.23
CA GLY A 145 18.66 -30.18 1.24
C GLY A 145 18.94 -29.57 -0.13
N LEU A 146 19.36 -28.30 -0.19
CA LEU A 146 19.80 -27.65 -1.42
C LEU A 146 21.05 -28.33 -2.01
N ALA A 147 22.04 -28.64 -1.17
CA ALA A 147 23.26 -29.33 -1.61
C ALA A 147 22.96 -30.69 -2.25
N LYS A 148 22.06 -31.48 -1.65
CA LYS A 148 21.61 -32.76 -2.24
C LYS A 148 20.93 -32.59 -3.60
N LYS A 149 20.11 -31.54 -3.76
CA LYS A 149 19.49 -31.22 -5.04
C LYS A 149 20.53 -30.84 -6.10
N MET A 150 21.56 -30.09 -5.73
CA MET A 150 22.65 -29.72 -6.65
C MET A 150 23.52 -30.92 -7.03
N GLN A 151 23.66 -31.90 -6.15
CA GLN A 151 24.29 -33.18 -6.50
C GLN A 151 23.44 -34.01 -7.46
N ALA A 152 22.11 -33.98 -7.32
CA ALA A 152 21.19 -34.68 -8.20
C ALA A 152 21.03 -34.00 -9.58
N ASP A 153 21.07 -32.67 -9.61
CA ASP A 153 21.03 -31.86 -10.83
C ASP A 153 22.27 -30.94 -10.90
N PRO A 154 23.42 -31.47 -11.35
CA PRO A 154 24.68 -30.72 -11.37
C PRO A 154 24.73 -29.63 -12.42
N ASN A 155 23.77 -29.57 -13.36
CA ASN A 155 23.77 -28.58 -14.45
C ASN A 155 23.08 -27.27 -14.08
N ASN A 156 22.48 -27.19 -12.88
CA ASN A 156 21.82 -25.98 -12.41
C ASN A 156 22.83 -24.95 -11.86
N ALA A 157 23.37 -24.13 -12.75
CA ALA A 157 24.33 -23.08 -12.41
C ALA A 157 23.83 -22.10 -11.34
N GLU A 158 22.56 -21.74 -11.39
CA GLU A 158 21.95 -20.73 -10.51
C GLU A 158 21.76 -21.29 -9.09
N GLY A 159 21.41 -22.57 -8.99
CA GLY A 159 21.36 -23.29 -7.72
C GLY A 159 22.74 -23.42 -7.07
N TRP A 160 23.81 -23.64 -7.85
CA TRP A 160 25.18 -23.63 -7.32
C TRP A 160 25.61 -22.26 -6.80
N LEU A 161 25.22 -21.15 -7.47
CA LEU A 161 25.45 -19.80 -6.97
C LEU A 161 24.72 -19.55 -5.65
N MET A 162 23.46 -19.98 -5.55
CA MET A 162 22.68 -19.83 -4.32
C MET A 162 23.30 -20.62 -3.18
N LEU A 163 23.71 -21.87 -3.44
CA LEU A 163 24.39 -22.73 -2.47
C LEU A 163 25.71 -22.10 -1.96
N GLY A 164 26.51 -21.53 -2.86
CA GLY A 164 27.73 -20.79 -2.49
C GLY A 164 27.44 -19.62 -1.56
N LYS A 165 26.44 -18.78 -1.89
CA LYS A 165 26.01 -17.67 -1.03
C LYS A 165 25.52 -18.15 0.34
N SER A 166 24.75 -19.24 0.38
CA SER A 166 24.27 -19.83 1.63
C SER A 166 25.39 -20.37 2.51
N TYR A 167 26.42 -21.01 1.93
CA TYR A 167 27.60 -21.44 2.68
C TYR A 167 28.44 -20.25 3.16
N LYS A 168 28.58 -19.18 2.34
CA LYS A 168 29.24 -17.94 2.75
C LYS A 168 28.56 -17.30 3.97
N TYR A 169 27.22 -17.21 3.95
CA TYR A 169 26.46 -16.65 5.07
C TYR A 169 26.63 -17.45 6.37
N GLN A 170 26.80 -18.77 6.26
CA GLN A 170 27.09 -19.67 7.39
C GLN A 170 28.58 -19.73 7.75
N GLN A 171 29.42 -18.88 7.15
CA GLN A 171 30.88 -18.84 7.34
C GLN A 171 31.58 -20.16 6.97
N GLN A 172 30.94 -21.01 6.17
CA GLN A 172 31.50 -22.26 5.64
C GLN A 172 32.25 -21.96 4.33
N TYR A 173 33.33 -21.18 4.41
CA TYR A 173 34.01 -20.61 3.25
C TYR A 173 34.60 -21.66 2.30
N ALA A 174 35.11 -22.78 2.81
CA ALA A 174 35.61 -23.88 1.96
C ALA A 174 34.50 -24.48 1.08
N LYS A 175 33.33 -24.80 1.65
CA LYS A 175 32.18 -25.32 0.89
C LYS A 175 31.59 -24.27 -0.06
N SER A 176 31.63 -23.01 0.36
CA SER A 176 31.25 -21.87 -0.49
C SER A 176 32.13 -21.80 -1.74
N ALA A 177 33.45 -21.91 -1.59
CA ALA A 177 34.39 -21.90 -2.69
C ALA A 177 34.15 -23.09 -3.66
N ASP A 178 33.85 -24.28 -3.14
CA ASP A 178 33.51 -25.44 -3.98
C ASP A 178 32.23 -25.22 -4.79
N ALA A 179 31.16 -24.71 -4.16
CA ALA A 179 29.91 -24.42 -4.84
C ALA A 179 30.06 -23.34 -5.92
N PHE A 180 30.81 -22.26 -5.62
CA PHE A 180 31.12 -21.23 -6.62
C PHE A 180 32.04 -21.76 -7.73
N ALA A 181 32.94 -22.70 -7.47
CA ALA A 181 33.74 -23.36 -8.50
C ALA A 181 32.86 -24.15 -9.48
N HIS A 182 31.82 -24.83 -8.99
CA HIS A 182 30.83 -25.49 -9.84
C HIS A 182 30.02 -24.49 -10.67
N ALA A 183 29.53 -23.41 -10.06
CA ALA A 183 28.83 -22.35 -10.79
C ALA A 183 29.72 -21.71 -11.87
N TYR A 184 30.99 -21.45 -11.57
CA TYR A 184 31.97 -20.90 -12.52
C TYR A 184 32.21 -21.83 -13.72
N LYS A 185 32.28 -23.15 -13.49
CA LYS A 185 32.40 -24.13 -14.59
C LYS A 185 31.21 -24.10 -15.55
N LEU A 186 30.01 -23.84 -15.05
CA LEU A 186 28.78 -23.85 -15.86
C LEU A 186 28.49 -22.51 -16.53
N LEU A 187 28.75 -21.39 -15.84
CA LEU A 187 28.46 -20.03 -16.32
C LEU A 187 29.61 -19.41 -17.10
N GLY A 188 30.81 -19.98 -16.97
CA GLY A 188 32.02 -19.49 -17.62
C GLY A 188 32.50 -18.15 -17.07
N ASP A 189 33.13 -17.37 -17.95
CA ASP A 189 33.90 -16.19 -17.61
C ASP A 189 33.04 -14.94 -17.29
N LYS A 190 32.06 -15.07 -16.39
CA LYS A 190 31.27 -13.94 -15.89
C LYS A 190 31.99 -13.23 -14.73
N PRO A 191 32.25 -11.91 -14.80
CA PRO A 191 32.96 -11.17 -13.75
C PRO A 191 32.36 -11.37 -12.35
N ASP A 192 31.03 -11.31 -12.22
CA ASP A 192 30.36 -11.45 -10.91
C ASP A 192 30.59 -12.83 -10.27
N VAL A 193 30.66 -13.89 -11.09
CA VAL A 193 30.89 -15.25 -10.62
C VAL A 193 32.37 -15.45 -10.27
N MET A 194 33.28 -14.87 -11.06
CA MET A 194 34.71 -14.86 -10.76
C MET A 194 35.00 -14.17 -9.44
N LEU A 195 34.40 -12.99 -9.20
CA LEU A 195 34.57 -12.23 -7.97
C LEU A 195 33.99 -12.99 -6.76
N ALA A 196 32.77 -13.53 -6.88
CA ALA A 196 32.18 -14.32 -5.81
C ALA A 196 33.01 -15.58 -5.48
N TYR A 197 33.58 -16.22 -6.50
CA TYR A 197 34.46 -17.37 -6.31
C TYR A 197 35.80 -16.97 -5.67
N ALA A 198 36.42 -15.89 -6.15
CA ALA A 198 37.67 -15.36 -5.61
C ALA A 198 37.53 -14.91 -4.16
N GLU A 199 36.43 -14.24 -3.82
CA GLU A 199 36.08 -13.83 -2.48
C GLU A 199 35.96 -15.05 -1.54
N ALA A 200 35.17 -16.05 -1.93
CA ALA A 200 35.00 -17.27 -1.15
C ALA A 200 36.32 -18.03 -0.96
N LEU A 201 37.17 -18.06 -1.99
CA LEU A 201 38.48 -18.73 -1.93
C LEU A 201 39.48 -17.96 -1.06
N SER A 202 39.39 -16.63 -1.01
CA SER A 202 40.21 -15.80 -0.12
C SER A 202 39.82 -16.01 1.34
N PHE A 203 38.52 -16.02 1.65
CA PHE A 203 38.05 -16.34 3.01
C PHE A 203 38.34 -17.78 3.45
N ALA A 204 38.43 -18.73 2.51
CA ALA A 204 38.83 -20.09 2.82
C ALA A 204 40.34 -20.24 3.13
N ASN A 205 41.17 -19.29 2.70
CA ASN A 205 42.63 -19.28 2.84
C ASN A 205 43.10 -18.13 3.75
N ASP A 206 42.46 -17.95 4.91
CA ASP A 206 42.82 -16.93 5.91
C ASP A 206 42.90 -15.49 5.35
N GLU A 207 41.93 -15.12 4.51
CA GLU A 207 41.80 -13.78 3.89
C GLU A 207 42.93 -13.40 2.93
N GLN A 208 43.74 -14.37 2.50
CA GLN A 208 44.80 -14.12 1.53
C GLN A 208 44.27 -14.16 0.10
N VAL A 209 44.37 -13.02 -0.59
CA VAL A 209 44.13 -12.93 -2.04
C VAL A 209 45.41 -13.35 -2.76
N SER A 210 45.67 -14.66 -2.83
CA SER A 210 46.86 -15.22 -3.46
C SER A 210 46.55 -16.43 -4.35
N GLY A 211 47.42 -16.67 -5.33
CA GLY A 211 47.24 -17.73 -6.33
C GLY A 211 45.94 -17.57 -7.10
N LYS A 212 45.07 -18.58 -7.04
CA LYS A 212 43.86 -18.66 -7.87
C LYS A 212 42.84 -17.56 -7.59
N SER A 213 42.73 -17.05 -6.36
CA SER A 213 41.81 -15.94 -6.07
C SER A 213 42.28 -14.64 -6.71
N ALA A 214 43.58 -14.35 -6.65
CA ALA A 214 44.18 -13.20 -7.33
C ALA A 214 44.00 -13.29 -8.84
N ASP A 215 44.25 -14.46 -9.44
CA ASP A 215 44.08 -14.68 -10.88
C ASP A 215 42.65 -14.40 -11.34
N LEU A 216 41.65 -14.84 -10.58
CA LEU A 216 40.24 -14.61 -10.88
C LEU A 216 39.85 -13.13 -10.75
N VAL A 217 40.38 -12.42 -9.75
CA VAL A 217 40.15 -10.96 -9.60
C VAL A 217 40.76 -10.21 -10.78
N PHE A 218 42.00 -10.50 -11.16
CA PHE A 218 42.64 -9.86 -12.32
C PHE A 218 41.89 -10.16 -13.61
N LYS A 219 41.42 -11.40 -13.79
CA LYS A 219 40.62 -11.78 -14.97
C LYS A 219 39.27 -11.06 -14.99
N ALA A 220 38.60 -10.93 -13.86
CA ALA A 220 37.34 -10.19 -13.74
C ALA A 220 37.54 -8.70 -14.06
N LEU A 221 38.59 -8.07 -13.51
CA LEU A 221 38.94 -6.67 -13.78
C LEU A 221 39.29 -6.43 -15.25
N ALA A 222 39.97 -7.38 -15.91
CA ALA A 222 40.28 -7.27 -17.33
C ALA A 222 39.02 -7.33 -18.22
N LEU A 223 38.00 -8.08 -17.79
CA LEU A 223 36.73 -8.22 -18.50
C LEU A 223 35.74 -7.07 -18.20
N ALA A 224 35.77 -6.53 -16.99
CA ALA A 224 34.90 -5.45 -16.54
C ALA A 224 35.66 -4.47 -15.62
N PRO A 225 36.41 -3.50 -16.19
CA PRO A 225 37.27 -2.60 -15.42
C PRO A 225 36.53 -1.54 -14.57
N ASN A 226 35.20 -1.45 -14.69
CA ASN A 226 34.35 -0.49 -13.97
C ASN A 226 33.35 -1.18 -13.02
N ASN A 227 33.58 -2.46 -12.66
CA ASN A 227 32.72 -3.22 -11.74
C ASN A 227 33.35 -3.27 -10.35
#